data_AF-A0A4W5M2E0-F1
#
_entry.id   AF-A0A4W5M2E0-F1
#
_cell.length_a   1.000
_cell.length_b   1.000
_cell.length_c   1.000
_cell.angle_alpha   90.00
_cell.angle_beta   90.00
_cell.angle_gamma   90.00
#
_symmetry.space_group_name_H-M   'P 1'
#
loop_
_entity.id
_entity.type
_entity.pdbx_description
1 polymer ?
#
loop_
_entity_poly.entity_id
_entity_poly.type
_entity_poly.pdbx_seq_one_letter_code
_entity_poly.pdbx_strand_id
1 'polypeptide(L)'
;PQSADPEPQDTTHTRGFSVREQDSLPRADPEPVTQGDPNCKVDIAWLMDGSWSIGKRRFKIQKDFLAEVAQVINVGVAGPMMGVIQYG
;
A
#
# COMPACT_ATOMS: atom_id res chain seq x y z
N PRO A 1 41.17 -42.23 4.67
CA PRO A 1 41.40 -41.48 5.93
C PRO A 1 42.58 -40.52 5.79
N GLN A 2 42.33 -39.27 6.17
CA GLN A 2 43.26 -38.15 6.43
C GLN A 2 43.97 -37.57 5.19
N SER A 3 43.60 -36.37 4.74
CA SER A 3 43.93 -35.04 5.33
C SER A 3 45.42 -34.76 5.21
N ALA A 4 45.95 -33.62 4.80
CA ALA A 4 45.49 -32.35 4.24
C ALA A 4 46.81 -31.61 3.91
N ASP A 5 46.79 -30.66 2.99
CA ASP A 5 47.75 -29.55 2.89
C ASP A 5 46.97 -28.37 2.28
N PRO A 6 47.36 -27.08 2.44
CA PRO A 6 48.72 -26.59 2.77
C PRO A 6 48.83 -25.34 3.69
N GLU A 7 50.07 -25.06 4.10
CA GLU A 7 50.83 -23.79 4.15
C GLU A 7 50.22 -22.45 4.66
N PRO A 8 50.96 -21.65 5.47
CA PRO A 8 50.49 -20.39 6.01
C PRO A 8 50.85 -19.16 5.15
N GLN A 9 49.82 -18.38 4.85
CA GLN A 9 49.75 -16.91 4.78
C GLN A 9 50.54 -16.18 3.67
N ASP A 10 49.80 -15.45 2.83
CA ASP A 10 50.28 -14.21 2.25
C ASP A 10 49.40 -13.02 2.66
N THR A 11 50.11 -11.95 2.97
CA THR A 11 49.77 -10.57 3.27
C THR A 11 48.83 -9.97 2.21
N THR A 12 48.03 -8.91 2.38
CA THR A 12 48.36 -7.55 2.83
C THR A 12 47.06 -6.73 2.94
N HIS A 13 47.07 -5.78 3.87
CA HIS A 13 46.28 -4.55 4.04
C HIS A 13 45.12 -4.19 3.08
N THR A 14 43.96 -3.84 3.67
CA THR A 14 43.55 -2.41 3.81
C THR A 14 42.33 -2.23 4.74
N ARG A 15 42.59 -1.61 5.89
CA ARG A 15 41.93 -0.40 6.43
C ARG A 15 40.39 -0.38 6.55
N GLY A 16 39.92 -0.50 7.80
CA GLY A 16 39.06 0.55 8.36
C GLY A 16 37.75 0.12 9.03
N PHE A 17 37.69 0.47 10.32
CA PHE A 17 36.52 0.76 11.16
C PHE A 17 35.76 -0.40 11.83
N SER A 18 36.10 -0.54 13.12
CA SER A 18 35.35 -1.15 14.22
C SER A 18 33.88 -1.43 13.92
N VAL A 19 33.52 -2.71 13.94
CA VAL A 19 32.14 -3.17 14.12
C VAL A 19 31.65 -2.54 15.43
N ARG A 20 30.80 -1.52 15.31
CA ARG A 20 29.91 -1.15 16.40
C ARG A 20 28.84 -2.23 16.39
N GLU A 21 28.99 -3.15 17.34
CA GLU A 21 27.92 -3.97 17.87
C GLU A 21 26.73 -3.04 18.15
N GLN A 22 25.83 -2.95 17.19
CA GLN A 22 24.53 -2.34 17.38
C GLN A 22 23.58 -3.52 17.39
N ASP A 23 23.24 -3.90 18.62
CA ASP A 23 22.22 -4.86 19.00
C ASP A 23 21.17 -5.01 17.91
N SER A 24 21.05 -6.25 17.45
CA SER A 24 19.95 -6.68 16.60
C SER A 24 18.67 -6.49 17.42
N LEU A 25 18.06 -5.30 17.31
CA LEU A 25 16.68 -5.13 17.72
C LEU A 25 15.90 -6.23 17.01
N PRO A 26 15.09 -7.05 17.72
CA PRO A 26 14.21 -7.98 17.04
C PRO A 26 13.40 -7.13 16.07
N ARG A 27 13.50 -7.47 14.77
CA ARG A 27 12.67 -6.86 13.74
C ARG A 27 11.25 -7.01 14.24
N ALA A 28 10.66 -5.93 14.75
CA ALA A 28 9.29 -5.94 15.19
C ALA A 28 8.50 -6.52 14.03
N ASP A 29 7.78 -7.62 14.29
CA ASP A 29 6.80 -8.13 13.36
C ASP A 29 5.96 -6.92 12.92
N PRO A 30 5.65 -6.76 11.62
CA PRO A 30 4.78 -5.68 11.22
C PRO A 30 3.52 -5.79 12.08
N GLU A 31 3.25 -4.75 12.88
CA GLU A 31 2.02 -4.63 13.65
C GLU A 31 0.89 -5.13 12.75
N PRO A 32 0.04 -6.09 13.20
CA PRO A 32 -1.05 -6.54 12.39
C PRO A 32 -1.86 -5.31 12.05
N VAL A 33 -1.80 -4.88 10.79
CA VAL A 33 -2.68 -3.85 10.26
C VAL A 33 -4.06 -4.33 10.65
N THR A 34 -4.72 -3.60 11.56
CA THR A 34 -6.08 -3.94 11.98
C THR A 34 -6.93 -3.82 10.72
N GLN A 35 -7.08 -4.92 10.02
CA GLN A 35 -8.02 -5.07 8.94
C GLN A 35 -9.37 -4.96 9.65
N GLY A 36 -10.11 -3.89 9.36
CA GLY A 36 -11.42 -3.66 9.96
C GLY A 36 -12.33 -4.88 9.82
N ASP A 37 -13.36 -4.98 10.66
CA ASP A 37 -14.27 -6.12 10.65
C ASP A 37 -14.78 -6.39 9.21
N PRO A 38 -14.47 -7.56 8.62
CA PRO A 38 -14.88 -7.89 7.25
C PRO A 38 -16.41 -8.02 7.10
N ASN A 39 -17.14 -8.10 8.22
CA ASN A 39 -18.61 -8.10 8.23
C ASN A 39 -19.20 -6.68 8.37
N CYS A 40 -18.37 -5.65 8.51
CA CYS A 40 -18.82 -4.27 8.57
C CYS A 40 -19.31 -3.81 7.19
N LYS A 41 -20.64 -3.82 7.00
CA LYS A 41 -21.27 -3.27 5.79
C LYS A 41 -21.27 -1.75 5.85
N VAL A 42 -20.84 -1.13 4.76
CA VAL A 42 -20.77 0.33 4.62
C VAL A 42 -21.50 0.76 3.36
N ASP A 43 -22.36 1.77 3.51
CA ASP A 43 -23.06 2.40 2.39
C ASP A 43 -22.53 3.83 2.21
N ILE A 44 -22.17 4.17 0.97
CA ILE A 44 -21.56 5.46 0.63
C ILE A 44 -22.44 6.18 -0.39
N ALA A 45 -22.82 7.42 -0.10
CA ALA A 45 -23.53 8.28 -1.03
C ALA A 45 -22.63 9.39 -1.56
N TRP A 46 -22.55 9.53 -2.89
CA TRP A 46 -21.80 10.58 -3.56
C TRP A 46 -22.75 11.61 -4.17
N LEU A 47 -22.56 12.88 -3.84
CA LEU A 47 -23.26 13.99 -4.48
C LEU A 47 -22.34 14.64 -5.51
N MET A 48 -22.78 14.66 -6.78
CA MET A 48 -22.07 15.27 -7.90
C MET A 48 -22.76 16.54 -8.38
N ASP A 49 -21.96 17.55 -8.73
CA ASP A 49 -22.42 18.75 -9.41
C ASP A 49 -22.44 18.52 -10.93
N GLY A 50 -23.66 18.49 -11.48
CA GLY A 50 -23.97 18.39 -12.90
C GLY A 50 -24.39 19.72 -13.53
N SER A 51 -24.22 20.84 -12.83
CA SER A 51 -24.67 22.15 -13.30
C SER A 51 -24.01 22.59 -14.61
N TRP A 52 -24.66 23.52 -15.31
CA TRP A 52 -24.15 24.08 -16.57
C TRP A 52 -22.72 24.63 -16.45
N SER A 53 -22.37 25.18 -15.29
CA SER A 53 -21.07 25.80 -15.03
C SER A 53 -19.90 24.80 -15.08
N ILE A 54 -20.16 23.52 -14.78
CA ILE A 54 -19.21 22.42 -14.86
C ILE A 54 -18.96 22.05 -16.33
N GLY A 55 -20.04 21.89 -17.09
CA GLY A 55 -19.98 21.51 -18.49
C GLY A 55 -19.47 20.07 -18.74
N LYS A 56 -19.66 19.60 -19.98
CA LYS A 56 -19.50 18.18 -20.34
C LYS A 56 -18.12 17.59 -20.03
N ARG A 57 -17.04 18.34 -20.26
CA ARG A 57 -15.66 17.85 -20.06
C ARG A 57 -15.38 17.55 -18.58
N ARG A 58 -15.68 18.51 -17.70
CA ARG A 58 -15.43 18.37 -16.25
C ARG A 58 -16.37 17.36 -15.63
N PHE A 59 -17.62 17.29 -16.09
CA PHE A 59 -18.55 16.26 -15.67
C PHE A 59 -18.07 14.85 -16.05
N LYS A 60 -17.48 14.67 -17.24
CA LYS A 60 -16.87 13.39 -17.60
C LYS A 60 -15.74 13.00 -16.64
N ILE A 61 -14.86 13.92 -16.29
CA ILE A 61 -13.76 13.67 -15.34
C ILE A 61 -14.30 13.24 -13.97
N GLN A 62 -15.34 13.89 -13.46
CA GLN A 62 -15.97 13.49 -12.18
C GLN A 62 -16.50 12.04 -12.23
N LYS A 63 -17.18 11.66 -13.31
CA LYS A 63 -17.68 10.29 -13.49
C LYS A 63 -16.56 9.27 -13.59
N ASP A 64 -15.51 9.59 -14.33
CA ASP A 64 -14.36 8.68 -14.51
C ASP A 64 -13.66 8.46 -13.15
N PHE A 65 -13.48 9.52 -12.36
CA PHE A 65 -12.98 9.42 -10.99
C PHE A 65 -13.86 8.53 -10.09
N LEU A 66 -15.18 8.71 -10.09
CA LEU A 66 -16.07 7.85 -9.30
C LEU A 66 -16.01 6.38 -9.72
N ALA A 67 -15.85 6.11 -11.01
CA ALA A 67 -15.69 4.75 -11.51
C ALA A 67 -14.40 4.11 -10.97
N GLU A 68 -13.29 4.86 -10.94
CA GLU A 68 -12.03 4.40 -10.36
C GLU A 68 -12.15 4.16 -8.85
N VAL A 69 -12.78 5.08 -8.11
CA VAL A 69 -13.00 4.93 -6.67
C VAL A 69 -13.84 3.69 -6.37
N ALA A 70 -14.93 3.47 -7.12
CA ALA A 70 -15.78 2.29 -6.94
C ALA A 70 -15.02 0.97 -7.13
N GLN A 71 -14.04 0.95 -8.06
CA GLN A 71 -13.16 -0.20 -8.25
C GLN A 71 -12.19 -0.39 -7.09
N VAL A 72 -11.54 0.68 -6.64
CA VAL A 72 -10.53 0.62 -5.56
C VAL A 72 -11.12 0.15 -4.23
N ILE A 73 -12.37 0.51 -3.95
CA ILE A 73 -13.05 0.10 -2.70
C ILE A 73 -13.87 -1.18 -2.84
N ASN A 74 -13.79 -1.86 -3.99
CA ASN A 74 -14.49 -3.11 -4.30
C ASN A 74 -16.01 -3.03 -4.05
N VAL A 75 -16.66 -2.00 -4.61
CA VAL A 75 -18.13 -1.85 -4.49
C VAL A 75 -18.85 -3.10 -5.01
N GLY A 76 -19.78 -3.63 -4.21
CA GLY A 76 -20.57 -4.80 -4.59
C GLY A 76 -21.34 -5.41 -3.42
N VAL A 77 -22.13 -6.45 -3.68
CA VAL A 77 -23.01 -7.09 -2.68
C VAL A 77 -22.24 -7.67 -1.48
N ALA A 78 -21.00 -8.10 -1.72
CA ALA A 78 -20.08 -8.62 -0.70
C ALA A 78 -19.16 -7.54 -0.11
N GLY A 79 -19.23 -6.29 -0.61
CA GLY A 79 -18.40 -5.17 -0.19
C GLY A 79 -19.25 -3.94 0.15
N PRO A 80 -18.65 -2.75 0.16
CA PRO A 80 -19.40 -1.51 0.33
C PRO A 80 -20.42 -1.31 -0.79
N MET A 81 -21.56 -0.70 -0.51
CA MET A 81 -22.49 -0.24 -1.54
C MET A 81 -22.27 1.26 -1.82
N MET A 82 -22.48 1.68 -3.06
CA MET A 82 -22.32 3.06 -3.48
C MET A 82 -23.57 3.57 -4.19
N GLY A 83 -24.15 4.64 -3.67
CA GLY A 83 -25.18 5.45 -4.33
C GLY A 83 -24.59 6.73 -4.90
N VAL A 84 -25.10 7.18 -6.05
CA VAL A 84 -24.66 8.42 -6.70
C VAL A 84 -25.86 9.30 -6.99
N ILE A 85 -25.79 10.57 -6.56
CA ILE A 85 -26.80 11.59 -6.76
C ILE A 85 -26.18 12.71 -7.59
N GLN A 86 -26.79 13.08 -8.70
CA GLN A 86 -26.41 14.26 -9.46
C GLN A 86 -27.39 15.40 -9.16
N TYR A 87 -26.86 16.60 -8.92
CA TYR A 87 -27.64 17.82 -8.75
C TYR A 87 -27.08 18.93 -9.66
N GLY A 88 -27.93 19.81 -10.18
CA GLY A 88 -27.55 20.98 -10.97
C GLY A 88 -28.21 21.09 -12.33
#